data_AF-A0A5E4LBN3-F1
#
_entry.id   AF-A0A5E4LBN3-F1
#
_cell.length_a   1.000
_cell.length_b   1.000
_cell.length_c   1.000
_cell.angle_alpha   90.00
_cell.angle_beta   90.00
_cell.angle_gamma   90.00
#
_symmetry.space_group_name_H-M   'P 1'
#
loop_
_entity.id
_entity.type
_entity.pdbx_description
1 polymer ?
#
loop_
_entity_poly.entity_id
_entity_poly.type
_entity_poly.pdbx_seq_one_letter_code
_entity_poly.pdbx_strand_id
1 'polypeptide(L)'
;MDMENTSVIDASEPVSKAVNELESTGLPVIVTKDGKYFGIIDERAIRQHISSSSKEKCGTIAERTPTLTPESTVLDACNAFFAGRFKAIPVLKNGKVAGAITRHTLLNELLSEKMLTRKRVNEVMTSPVASIDMQTTIGHARAELRRHNIRRLVVTEKGKIAGLLSVFDLAKFVTSKKESSAFYRGGEKTSMDSQPIASYIKKQVETIGESDSLANAVKKMLDARVSALIVSEGGFPRGIVTAKDILHSALAEDKPASVFVSGLPYGQRDMQSEIAREGAKLISRLGKSSDVHSLAFHIKSEGSGFNIRARLDGRKSYNASASDFRLEVALGKVLDELHKMAERDKSSIIGKRKGRGSAGEE
;
A
#
# COMPACT_ATOMS: atom_id res chain seq x y z
N MET A 1 -21.10 -0.51 8.95
CA MET A 1 -20.02 -1.51 9.05
C MET A 1 -20.38 -2.59 10.04
N ASP A 2 -20.62 -3.80 9.53
CA ASP A 2 -20.88 -4.99 10.37
C ASP A 2 -19.63 -5.42 11.13
N MET A 3 -19.72 -5.52 12.45
CA MET A 3 -18.59 -5.96 13.27
C MET A 3 -18.43 -7.48 13.20
N GLU A 4 -17.19 -7.94 13.09
CA GLU A 4 -16.87 -9.36 13.23
C GLU A 4 -16.60 -9.68 14.71
N ASN A 5 -17.15 -10.82 15.16
CA ASN A 5 -16.81 -11.38 16.47
C ASN A 5 -15.41 -11.99 16.38
N THR A 6 -14.43 -11.27 16.91
CA THR A 6 -13.09 -11.81 17.12
C THR A 6 -12.93 -12.31 18.54
N SER A 7 -12.11 -13.34 18.71
CA SER A 7 -11.78 -13.90 20.02
C SER A 7 -11.09 -12.85 20.88
N VAL A 8 -11.55 -12.74 22.13
CA VAL A 8 -10.99 -11.84 23.14
C VAL A 8 -10.30 -12.67 24.21
N ILE A 9 -9.03 -12.38 24.47
CA ILE A 9 -8.18 -13.11 25.42
C ILE A 9 -7.56 -12.14 26.43
N ASP A 10 -7.49 -12.54 27.70
CA ASP A 10 -6.80 -11.74 28.70
C ASP A 10 -5.27 -11.76 28.51
N ALA A 11 -4.60 -10.65 28.79
CA ALA A 11 -3.16 -10.49 28.61
C ALA A 11 -2.33 -11.47 29.45
N SER A 12 -2.90 -12.04 30.52
CA SER A 12 -2.27 -13.05 31.36
C SER A 12 -2.33 -14.47 30.80
N GLU A 13 -3.19 -14.73 29.82
CA GLU A 13 -3.37 -16.04 29.20
C GLU A 13 -2.18 -16.41 28.30
N PRO A 14 -1.92 -17.72 28.11
CA PRO A 14 -0.79 -18.16 27.32
C PRO A 14 -1.01 -17.89 25.83
N VAL A 15 0.08 -17.57 25.13
CA VAL A 15 0.11 -17.35 23.67
C VAL A 15 -0.44 -18.55 22.91
N SER A 16 -0.28 -19.78 23.41
CA SER A 16 -0.90 -20.97 22.81
C SER A 16 -2.42 -20.85 22.61
N LYS A 17 -3.12 -20.17 23.53
CA LYS A 17 -4.55 -19.93 23.40
C LYS A 17 -4.84 -18.99 22.23
N ALA A 18 -4.06 -17.91 22.09
CA ALA A 18 -4.18 -17.00 20.96
C ALA A 18 -3.83 -17.67 19.62
N VAL A 19 -2.85 -18.58 19.60
CA VAL A 19 -2.52 -19.39 18.41
C VAL A 19 -3.72 -20.24 18.00
N ASN A 20 -4.32 -20.99 18.93
CA ASN A 20 -5.47 -21.85 18.65
C ASN A 20 -6.67 -21.05 18.12
N GLU A 21 -6.98 -19.90 18.72
CA GLU A 21 -8.06 -19.01 18.26
C GLU A 21 -7.77 -18.43 16.88
N LEU A 22 -6.53 -18.05 16.60
CA LEU A 22 -6.14 -17.54 15.30
C LEU A 22 -6.21 -18.63 14.22
N GLU A 23 -5.82 -19.87 14.54
CA GLU A 23 -5.90 -21.01 13.62
C GLU A 23 -7.34 -21.43 13.34
N SER A 24 -8.24 -21.35 14.34
CA SER A 24 -9.65 -21.72 14.18
C SER A 24 -10.44 -20.66 13.40
N THR A 25 -10.18 -19.37 13.65
CA THR A 25 -10.94 -18.26 13.07
C THR A 25 -10.30 -17.66 11.83
N GLY A 26 -8.98 -17.76 11.70
CA GLY A 26 -8.21 -17.03 10.68
C GLY A 26 -8.09 -15.52 10.95
N LEU A 27 -8.55 -15.04 12.10
CA LEU A 27 -8.59 -13.63 12.46
C LEU A 27 -7.60 -13.28 13.58
N PRO A 28 -7.11 -12.02 13.64
CA PRO A 28 -6.33 -11.55 14.78
C PRO A 28 -7.14 -11.58 16.07
N VAL A 29 -6.51 -12.01 17.15
CA VAL A 29 -7.09 -12.07 18.50
C VAL A 29 -6.97 -10.69 19.17
N ILE A 30 -8.04 -10.23 19.82
CA ILE A 30 -7.98 -9.04 20.66
C ILE A 30 -7.51 -9.43 22.06
N VAL A 31 -6.52 -8.70 22.58
CA VAL A 31 -6.00 -8.86 23.93
C VAL A 31 -6.56 -7.77 24.83
N THR A 32 -7.08 -8.17 25.98
CA THR A 32 -7.53 -7.28 27.05
C THR A 32 -6.64 -7.37 28.27
N LYS A 33 -6.57 -6.31 29.08
CA LYS A 33 -5.94 -6.33 30.40
C LYS A 33 -6.85 -5.57 31.35
N ASP A 34 -7.20 -6.17 32.48
CA ASP A 34 -8.12 -5.61 33.47
C ASP A 34 -9.47 -5.20 32.84
N GLY A 35 -9.97 -6.02 31.90
CA GLY A 35 -11.23 -5.79 31.18
C GLY A 35 -11.20 -4.65 30.15
N LYS A 36 -10.03 -4.05 29.89
CA LYS A 36 -9.83 -2.99 28.88
C LYS A 36 -9.01 -3.49 27.71
N TYR A 37 -9.19 -2.87 26.54
CA TYR A 37 -8.34 -3.16 25.37
C TYR A 37 -6.86 -2.92 25.68
N PHE A 38 -6.02 -3.89 25.32
CA PHE A 38 -4.58 -3.84 25.52
C PHE A 38 -3.80 -3.85 24.19
N GLY A 39 -4.21 -4.68 23.24
CA GLY A 39 -3.58 -4.82 21.92
C GLY A 39 -4.22 -5.93 21.10
N ILE A 40 -3.59 -6.32 19.99
CA ILE A 40 -3.98 -7.46 19.17
C ILE A 40 -2.80 -8.41 18.97
N ILE A 41 -3.12 -9.67 18.68
CA ILE A 41 -2.14 -10.68 18.25
C ILE A 41 -2.58 -11.21 16.88
N ASP A 42 -1.70 -11.07 15.89
CA ASP A 42 -1.87 -11.68 14.57
C ASP A 42 -0.75 -12.70 14.27
N GLU A 43 -0.82 -13.35 13.10
CA GLU A 43 0.21 -14.31 12.65
C GLU A 43 1.62 -13.71 12.64
N ARG A 44 1.75 -12.40 12.45
CA ARG A 44 3.04 -11.74 12.38
C ARG A 44 3.62 -11.59 13.79
N ALA A 45 2.83 -11.14 14.75
CA ALA A 45 3.21 -11.09 16.15
C ALA A 45 3.65 -12.48 16.64
N ILE A 46 2.86 -13.53 16.36
CA ILE A 46 3.26 -14.91 16.69
C ILE A 46 4.61 -15.24 16.05
N ARG A 47 4.76 -15.03 14.74
CA ARG A 47 5.98 -15.42 13.99
C ARG A 47 7.24 -14.69 14.45
N GLN A 48 7.13 -13.41 14.80
CA GLN A 48 8.27 -12.63 15.30
C GLN A 48 8.72 -13.09 16.69
N HIS A 49 7.82 -13.76 17.42
CA HIS A 49 8.03 -14.25 18.78
C HIS A 49 7.99 -15.79 18.87
N ILE A 50 8.12 -16.53 17.75
CA ILE A 50 8.12 -18.02 17.72
C ILE A 50 9.30 -18.63 18.51
N SER A 51 10.35 -17.86 18.81
CA SER A 51 11.41 -18.30 19.74
C SER A 51 10.95 -18.38 21.20
N SER A 52 9.81 -17.76 21.52
CA SER A 52 9.23 -17.77 22.86
C SER A 52 8.39 -19.01 23.08
N SER A 53 8.56 -19.65 24.25
CA SER A 53 7.76 -20.81 24.65
C SER A 53 6.26 -20.53 24.52
N SER A 54 5.47 -21.53 24.11
CA SER A 54 4.00 -21.46 24.04
C SER A 54 3.30 -21.05 25.36
N LYS A 55 4.07 -21.00 26.46
CA LYS A 55 3.67 -20.58 27.81
C LYS A 55 3.85 -19.09 28.07
N GLU A 56 4.46 -18.31 27.18
CA GLU A 56 4.55 -16.85 27.33
C GLU A 56 3.15 -16.24 27.34
N LYS A 57 2.99 -15.11 28.03
CA LYS A 57 1.71 -14.41 28.18
C LYS A 57 1.39 -13.60 26.93
N CYS A 58 0.11 -13.56 26.54
CA CYS A 58 -0.38 -12.79 25.40
C CYS A 58 0.03 -11.31 25.47
N GLY A 59 0.04 -10.72 26.67
CA GLY A 59 0.45 -9.34 26.88
C GLY A 59 1.88 -9.01 26.48
N THR A 60 2.79 -10.00 26.36
CA THR A 60 4.18 -9.73 25.94
C THR A 60 4.30 -9.51 24.43
N ILE A 61 3.43 -10.14 23.64
CA ILE A 61 3.50 -10.11 22.17
C ILE A 61 2.38 -9.30 21.53
N ALA A 62 1.41 -8.84 22.32
CA ALA A 62 0.30 -8.04 21.82
C ALA A 62 0.79 -6.67 21.34
N GLU A 63 0.41 -6.30 20.11
CA GLU A 63 0.75 -5.02 19.51
C GLU A 63 -0.45 -4.06 19.58
N ARG A 64 -0.20 -2.77 19.87
CA ARG A 64 -1.24 -1.75 19.84
C ARG A 64 -1.59 -1.35 18.40
N THR A 65 -2.88 -1.19 18.16
CA THR A 65 -3.42 -0.65 16.91
C THR A 65 -4.27 0.58 17.19
N PRO A 66 -4.56 1.40 16.17
CA PRO A 66 -5.71 2.31 16.22
C PRO A 66 -6.97 1.54 16.65
N THR A 67 -7.91 2.26 17.24
CA THR A 67 -9.21 1.76 17.68
C THR A 67 -10.30 2.57 17.01
N LEU A 68 -11.43 1.94 16.72
CA LEU A 68 -12.65 2.60 16.24
C LEU A 68 -13.71 2.62 17.35
N THR A 69 -14.77 3.39 17.14
CA THR A 69 -15.99 3.38 17.94
C THR A 69 -17.17 2.99 17.06
N PRO A 70 -18.35 2.64 17.63
CA PRO A 70 -19.55 2.36 16.83
C PRO A 70 -19.96 3.51 15.90
N GLU A 71 -19.54 4.73 16.18
CA GLU A 71 -19.82 5.94 15.41
C GLU A 71 -18.76 6.23 14.33
N SER A 72 -17.68 5.45 14.27
CA SER A 72 -16.61 5.64 13.29
C SER A 72 -17.08 5.34 11.86
N THR A 73 -16.63 6.16 10.92
CA THR A 73 -16.99 6.07 9.51
C THR A 73 -16.12 5.07 8.75
N VAL A 74 -16.51 4.75 7.51
CA VAL A 74 -15.70 3.96 6.57
C VAL A 74 -14.33 4.59 6.32
N LEU A 75 -14.27 5.92 6.25
CA LEU A 75 -13.02 6.67 6.08
C LEU A 75 -12.11 6.55 7.31
N ASP A 76 -12.67 6.57 8.52
CA ASP A 76 -11.92 6.35 9.76
C ASP A 76 -11.30 4.95 9.79
N ALA A 77 -12.07 3.94 9.37
CA ALA A 77 -11.57 2.58 9.24
C ALA A 77 -10.45 2.48 8.19
N CYS A 78 -10.62 3.09 7.02
CA CYS A 78 -9.56 3.17 6.00
C CYS A 78 -8.28 3.83 6.54
N ASN A 79 -8.40 4.95 7.26
CA ASN A 79 -7.27 5.64 7.89
C ASN A 79 -6.58 4.77 8.94
N ALA A 80 -7.35 4.07 9.79
CA ALA A 80 -6.84 3.14 10.79
C ALA A 80 -6.04 2.00 10.14
N PHE A 81 -6.53 1.42 9.05
CA PHE A 81 -5.81 0.40 8.28
C PHE A 81 -4.59 0.95 7.54
N PHE A 82 -4.56 2.25 7.22
CA PHE A 82 -3.42 2.89 6.56
C PHE A 82 -2.29 3.24 7.54
N ALA A 83 -2.62 3.55 8.80
CA ALA A 83 -1.66 3.88 9.85
C ALA A 83 -0.66 2.76 10.16
N GLY A 84 -0.96 1.52 9.77
CA GLY A 84 -0.05 0.39 9.99
C GLY A 84 -0.38 -0.82 9.13
N ARG A 85 0.17 -1.98 9.50
CA ARG A 85 -0.01 -3.25 8.76
C ARG A 85 -1.03 -4.16 9.44
N PHE A 86 -2.11 -3.60 9.98
CA PHE A 86 -3.09 -4.32 10.78
C PHE A 86 -4.02 -5.16 9.90
N LYS A 87 -4.39 -6.36 10.35
CA LYS A 87 -5.39 -7.22 9.66
C LYS A 87 -6.81 -7.00 10.18
N ALA A 88 -6.95 -6.47 11.39
CA ALA A 88 -8.20 -6.07 12.01
C ALA A 88 -7.98 -4.82 12.87
N ILE A 89 -9.04 -4.03 13.05
CA ILE A 89 -9.06 -2.84 13.90
C ILE A 89 -10.15 -3.05 14.97
N PRO A 90 -9.82 -3.04 16.27
CA PRO A 90 -10.78 -3.22 17.35
C PRO A 90 -11.77 -2.04 17.42
N VAL A 91 -13.04 -2.36 17.67
CA VAL A 91 -14.11 -1.39 17.92
C VAL A 91 -14.39 -1.37 19.42
N LEU A 92 -14.29 -0.18 20.03
CA LEU A 92 -14.51 0.02 21.45
C LEU A 92 -15.82 0.77 21.69
N LYS A 93 -16.68 0.23 22.56
CA LYS A 93 -17.88 0.88 23.08
C LYS A 93 -17.73 1.09 24.58
N ASN A 94 -17.80 2.34 25.03
CA ASN A 94 -17.61 2.71 26.44
C ASN A 94 -16.30 2.14 27.04
N GLY A 95 -15.21 2.15 26.26
CA GLY A 95 -13.90 1.63 26.67
C GLY A 95 -13.77 0.10 26.72
N LYS A 96 -14.81 -0.65 26.36
CA LYS A 96 -14.81 -2.12 26.26
C LYS A 96 -14.81 -2.55 24.79
N VAL A 97 -14.24 -3.72 24.53
CA VAL A 97 -14.23 -4.31 23.18
C VAL A 97 -15.65 -4.71 22.80
N ALA A 98 -16.15 -4.15 21.70
CA ALA A 98 -17.45 -4.47 21.12
C ALA A 98 -17.33 -5.45 19.94
N GLY A 99 -16.17 -5.47 19.27
CA GLY A 99 -15.89 -6.33 18.10
C GLY A 99 -14.66 -5.84 17.35
N ALA A 100 -14.51 -6.25 16.09
CA ALA A 100 -13.47 -5.73 15.20
C ALA A 100 -14.00 -5.48 13.78
N ILE A 101 -13.37 -4.53 13.09
CA ILE A 101 -13.50 -4.35 11.65
C ILE A 101 -12.30 -5.03 10.98
N THR A 102 -12.56 -5.92 10.03
CA THR A 102 -11.50 -6.57 9.23
C THR A 102 -11.36 -5.87 7.87
N ARG A 103 -10.29 -6.20 7.12
CA ARG A 103 -10.20 -5.75 5.72
C ARG A 103 -11.35 -6.29 4.87
N HIS A 104 -11.85 -7.49 5.18
CA HIS A 104 -12.96 -8.09 4.46
C HIS A 104 -14.24 -7.27 4.68
N THR A 105 -14.58 -6.98 5.94
CA THR A 105 -15.68 -6.06 6.30
C THR A 105 -15.56 -4.73 5.55
N LEU A 106 -14.38 -4.11 5.62
CA LEU A 106 -14.17 -2.77 5.06
C LEU A 106 -14.30 -2.76 3.53
N LEU A 107 -13.77 -3.78 2.85
CA LEU A 107 -13.93 -3.93 1.41
C LEU A 107 -15.40 -4.12 1.02
N ASN A 108 -16.17 -4.91 1.78
CA ASN A 108 -17.59 -5.10 1.55
C ASN A 108 -18.39 -3.81 1.79
N GLU A 109 -18.02 -3.03 2.79
CA GLU A 109 -18.64 -1.73 3.07
C GLU A 109 -18.39 -0.74 1.92
N LEU A 110 -17.16 -0.67 1.39
CA LEU A 110 -16.83 0.20 0.24
C LEU A 110 -17.67 -0.11 -1.01
N LEU A 111 -18.06 -1.37 -1.21
CA LEU A 111 -18.98 -1.76 -2.28
C LEU A 111 -20.40 -1.28 -2.00
N SER A 112 -20.89 -1.49 -0.77
CA SER A 112 -22.24 -1.15 -0.34
C SER A 112 -22.49 0.36 -0.39
N GLU A 113 -21.50 1.15 0.04
CA GLU A 113 -21.49 2.62 0.01
C GLU A 113 -21.15 3.19 -1.38
N LYS A 114 -20.97 2.34 -2.40
CA LYS A 114 -20.66 2.73 -3.80
C LYS A 114 -19.42 3.61 -3.98
N MET A 115 -18.49 3.59 -3.02
CA MET A 115 -17.28 4.42 -3.00
C MET A 115 -16.26 4.08 -4.12
N LEU A 116 -16.45 2.94 -4.81
CA LEU A 116 -15.53 2.43 -5.83
C LEU A 116 -16.05 2.52 -7.27
N THR A 117 -17.28 2.98 -7.47
CA THR A 117 -18.02 2.87 -8.74
C THR A 117 -17.41 3.63 -9.93
N ARG A 118 -16.55 4.62 -9.69
CA ARG A 118 -15.99 5.49 -10.74
C ARG A 118 -14.55 5.18 -11.13
N LYS A 119 -13.90 4.23 -10.45
CA LYS A 119 -12.46 3.93 -10.64
C LYS A 119 -12.25 2.55 -11.26
N ARG A 120 -11.24 2.46 -12.10
CA ARG A 120 -10.76 1.24 -12.75
C ARG A 120 -9.48 0.72 -12.10
N VAL A 121 -9.17 -0.54 -12.37
CA VAL A 121 -7.97 -1.22 -11.86
C VAL A 121 -6.69 -0.50 -12.29
N ASN A 122 -6.59 -0.08 -13.56
CA ASN A 122 -5.41 0.61 -14.08
C ASN A 122 -5.09 1.94 -13.38
N GLU A 123 -6.08 2.59 -12.77
CA GLU A 123 -5.91 3.85 -12.03
C GLU A 123 -5.25 3.66 -10.67
N VAL A 124 -5.22 2.42 -10.16
CA VAL A 124 -4.80 2.10 -8.78
C VAL A 124 -3.72 1.02 -8.72
N MET A 125 -3.60 0.19 -9.76
CA MET A 125 -2.62 -0.89 -9.78
C MET A 125 -1.17 -0.37 -9.71
N THR A 126 -0.29 -1.19 -9.13
CA THR A 126 1.15 -1.00 -9.32
C THR A 126 1.57 -1.62 -10.64
N SER A 127 2.20 -0.82 -11.51
CA SER A 127 2.71 -1.23 -12.83
C SER A 127 4.05 -0.52 -13.11
N PRO A 128 5.03 -1.18 -13.76
CA PRO A 128 5.00 -2.59 -14.16
C PRO A 128 5.11 -3.51 -12.93
N VAL A 129 4.48 -4.68 -13.01
CA VAL A 129 4.62 -5.68 -11.94
C VAL A 129 6.01 -6.31 -11.95
N ALA A 130 6.59 -6.46 -10.76
CA ALA A 130 7.82 -7.23 -10.60
C ALA A 130 7.52 -8.72 -10.82
N SER A 131 8.12 -9.29 -11.88
CA SER A 131 7.96 -10.68 -12.25
C SER A 131 9.30 -11.40 -12.41
N ILE A 132 9.27 -12.72 -12.31
CA ILE A 132 10.44 -13.59 -12.42
C ILE A 132 10.09 -14.87 -13.18
N ASP A 133 11.02 -15.45 -13.94
CA ASP A 133 10.78 -16.71 -14.65
C ASP A 133 10.87 -17.90 -13.68
N MET A 134 9.99 -18.90 -13.84
CA MET A 134 9.92 -20.05 -12.93
C MET A 134 11.19 -20.93 -12.91
N GLN A 135 12.04 -20.84 -13.93
CA GLN A 135 13.33 -21.52 -13.98
C GLN A 135 14.44 -20.75 -13.25
N THR A 136 14.16 -19.53 -12.81
CA THR A 136 15.11 -18.71 -12.06
C THR A 136 15.41 -19.33 -10.70
N THR A 137 16.61 -19.08 -10.18
CA THR A 137 17.03 -19.68 -8.92
C THR A 137 16.44 -18.98 -7.68
N ILE A 138 16.35 -19.71 -6.57
CA ILE A 138 15.91 -19.16 -5.27
C ILE A 138 16.77 -17.97 -4.83
N GLY A 139 18.10 -18.07 -4.99
CA GLY A 139 19.02 -16.99 -4.60
C GLY A 139 18.74 -15.70 -5.35
N HIS A 140 18.47 -15.80 -6.65
CA HIS A 140 18.11 -14.66 -7.48
C HIS A 140 16.71 -14.12 -7.11
N ALA A 141 15.71 -14.99 -6.89
CA ALA A 141 14.40 -14.55 -6.42
C ALA A 141 14.46 -13.79 -5.08
N ARG A 142 15.32 -14.22 -4.14
CA ARG A 142 15.59 -13.50 -2.89
C ARG A 142 16.26 -12.14 -3.14
N ALA A 143 17.19 -12.07 -4.08
CA ALA A 143 17.81 -10.81 -4.47
C ALA A 143 16.77 -9.83 -5.04
N GLU A 144 15.89 -10.29 -5.91
CA GLU A 144 14.82 -9.48 -6.52
C GLU A 144 13.80 -8.98 -5.50
N LEU A 145 13.35 -9.84 -4.58
CA LEU A 145 12.48 -9.45 -3.46
C LEU A 145 13.10 -8.33 -2.61
N ARG A 146 14.41 -8.45 -2.30
CA ARG A 146 15.15 -7.43 -1.53
C ARG A 146 15.36 -6.15 -2.33
N ARG A 147 15.81 -6.26 -3.58
CA ARG A 147 16.11 -5.14 -4.49
C ARG A 147 14.88 -4.25 -4.69
N HIS A 148 13.71 -4.87 -4.85
CA HIS A 148 12.45 -4.15 -5.02
C HIS A 148 11.75 -3.79 -3.70
N ASN A 149 12.27 -4.24 -2.55
CA ASN A 149 11.64 -4.09 -1.24
C ASN A 149 10.17 -4.58 -1.23
N ILE A 150 9.92 -5.68 -1.92
CA ILE A 150 8.59 -6.31 -2.03
C ILE A 150 8.61 -7.70 -1.42
N ARG A 151 7.43 -8.17 -1.01
CA ARG A 151 7.27 -9.46 -0.34
C ARG A 151 6.81 -10.59 -1.26
N ARG A 152 6.45 -10.26 -2.50
CA ARG A 152 5.88 -11.19 -3.48
C ARG A 152 6.37 -10.84 -4.87
N LEU A 153 6.61 -11.86 -5.69
CA LEU A 153 6.90 -11.76 -7.12
C LEU A 153 5.83 -12.52 -7.90
N VAL A 154 5.42 -11.98 -9.04
CA VAL A 154 4.66 -12.74 -10.02
C VAL A 154 5.61 -13.70 -10.72
N VAL A 155 5.29 -14.98 -10.74
CA VAL A 155 6.09 -15.97 -11.45
C VAL A 155 5.52 -16.19 -12.84
N THR A 156 6.40 -16.26 -13.82
CA THR A 156 6.06 -16.44 -15.23
C THR A 156 6.68 -17.70 -15.81
N GLU A 157 6.02 -18.26 -16.82
CA GLU A 157 6.56 -19.29 -17.69
C GLU A 157 6.35 -18.83 -19.13
N LYS A 158 7.44 -18.68 -19.90
CA LYS A 158 7.39 -18.15 -21.28
C LYS A 158 6.65 -16.80 -21.34
N GLY A 159 6.86 -15.96 -20.32
CA GLY A 159 6.24 -14.63 -20.19
C GLY A 159 4.79 -14.62 -19.70
N LYS A 160 4.10 -15.77 -19.63
CA LYS A 160 2.73 -15.88 -19.12
C LYS A 160 2.72 -16.13 -17.61
N ILE A 161 1.66 -15.71 -16.94
CA ILE A 161 1.49 -15.92 -15.50
C ILE A 161 1.47 -17.43 -15.20
N ALA A 162 2.38 -17.87 -14.35
CA ALA A 162 2.49 -19.25 -13.87
C ALA A 162 2.18 -19.37 -12.37
N GLY A 163 2.29 -18.28 -11.60
CA GLY A 163 1.94 -18.27 -10.19
C GLY A 163 2.42 -17.04 -9.43
N LEU A 164 2.47 -17.18 -8.10
CA LEU A 164 2.99 -16.17 -7.17
C LEU A 164 4.03 -16.80 -6.24
N LEU A 165 5.10 -16.08 -5.95
CA LEU A 165 6.12 -16.48 -4.99
C LEU A 165 6.25 -15.42 -3.90
N SER A 166 6.10 -15.80 -2.64
CA SER A 166 6.31 -14.91 -1.49
C SER A 166 7.58 -15.22 -0.71
N VAL A 167 8.04 -14.25 0.08
CA VAL A 167 9.12 -14.45 1.06
C VAL A 167 8.84 -15.61 2.03
N PHE A 168 7.56 -15.94 2.29
CA PHE A 168 7.18 -17.02 3.19
C PHE A 168 7.26 -18.39 2.52
N ASP A 169 6.98 -18.48 1.21
CA ASP A 169 7.09 -19.73 0.46
C ASP A 169 8.56 -20.19 0.42
N LEU A 170 9.48 -19.23 0.29
CA LEU A 170 10.92 -19.47 0.37
C LEU A 170 11.44 -19.77 1.79
N ALA A 171 10.65 -19.50 2.84
CA ALA A 171 11.06 -19.70 4.24
C ALA A 171 10.66 -21.07 4.79
N LYS A 172 9.57 -21.67 4.29
CA LYS A 172 9.02 -22.95 4.79
C LYS A 172 9.99 -24.14 4.67
N PHE A 173 10.96 -24.10 3.77
CA PHE A 173 11.84 -25.24 3.48
C PHE A 173 13.27 -25.12 4.04
N VAL A 174 13.62 -23.99 4.67
CA VAL A 174 14.84 -23.90 5.52
C VAL A 174 14.64 -24.68 6.83
N THR A 175 13.38 -24.90 7.25
CA THR A 175 13.01 -25.44 8.56
C THR A 175 12.48 -26.88 8.52
N SER A 176 12.13 -27.41 7.35
CA SER A 176 11.65 -28.79 7.20
C SER A 176 12.82 -29.80 7.16
N LYS A 177 13.22 -30.30 8.34
CA LYS A 177 14.21 -31.40 8.51
C LYS A 177 13.94 -32.67 7.68
N LYS A 178 12.73 -32.84 7.11
CA LYS A 178 12.34 -34.02 6.33
C LYS A 178 12.81 -34.00 4.87
N GLU A 179 13.06 -32.83 4.29
CA GLU A 179 13.58 -32.75 2.91
C GLU A 179 15.10 -32.63 2.87
N SER A 180 15.75 -32.41 4.01
CA SER A 180 17.21 -32.46 4.18
C SER A 180 17.83 -33.73 3.56
N SER A 181 17.11 -34.85 3.56
CA SER A 181 17.54 -36.13 2.95
C SER A 181 17.55 -36.14 1.42
N ALA A 182 16.78 -35.29 0.75
CA ALA A 182 16.83 -35.13 -0.71
C ALA A 182 18.08 -34.35 -1.16
N PHE A 183 18.72 -33.61 -0.26
CA PHE A 183 20.00 -32.92 -0.47
C PHE A 183 21.23 -33.84 -0.26
N TYR A 184 21.01 -35.14 0.03
CA TYR A 184 22.05 -36.17 0.19
C TYR A 184 21.95 -37.28 -0.85
N ARG A 185 21.69 -36.96 -2.13
CA ARG A 185 21.94 -37.92 -3.22
C ARG A 185 23.27 -37.58 -3.89
N GLY A 186 24.33 -38.32 -3.54
CA GLY A 186 25.57 -38.35 -4.34
C GLY A 186 26.74 -37.49 -3.87
N GLY A 187 26.73 -36.93 -2.65
CA GLY A 187 27.92 -36.27 -2.07
C GLY A 187 28.22 -34.85 -2.56
N GLU A 188 27.52 -34.33 -3.57
CA GLU A 188 27.63 -32.92 -3.97
C GLU A 188 26.63 -32.04 -3.24
N LYS A 189 27.14 -31.07 -2.48
CA LYS A 189 26.36 -30.08 -1.75
C LYS A 189 25.81 -29.03 -2.74
N THR A 190 24.72 -29.33 -3.43
CA THR A 190 24.02 -28.30 -4.22
C THR A 190 23.41 -27.28 -3.26
N SER A 191 23.83 -26.02 -3.39
CA SER A 191 23.31 -24.92 -2.58
C SER A 191 21.81 -24.76 -2.86
N MET A 192 21.00 -24.62 -1.81
CA MET A 192 19.56 -24.33 -1.94
C MET A 192 19.32 -23.13 -2.88
N ASP A 193 20.22 -22.15 -2.87
CA ASP A 193 20.12 -20.94 -3.68
C ASP A 193 20.22 -21.20 -5.20
N SER A 194 20.70 -22.36 -5.65
CA SER A 194 20.80 -22.71 -7.08
C SER A 194 19.58 -23.46 -7.62
N GLN A 195 18.63 -23.84 -6.77
CA GLN A 195 17.44 -24.56 -7.22
C GLN A 195 16.45 -23.62 -7.92
N PRO A 196 15.77 -24.07 -9.00
CA PRO A 196 14.70 -23.32 -9.65
C PRO A 196 13.52 -23.05 -8.70
N ILE A 197 12.89 -21.89 -8.84
CA ILE A 197 11.73 -21.52 -8.01
C ILE A 197 10.44 -22.29 -8.37
N ALA A 198 10.40 -23.01 -9.49
CA ALA A 198 9.22 -23.74 -9.99
C ALA A 198 8.51 -24.60 -8.94
N SER A 199 9.25 -25.25 -8.04
CA SER A 199 8.70 -26.10 -6.97
C SER A 199 8.09 -25.31 -5.81
N TYR A 200 8.31 -24.00 -5.76
CA TYR A 200 7.96 -23.11 -4.63
C TYR A 200 6.82 -22.15 -4.97
N ILE A 201 6.27 -22.23 -6.18
CA ILE A 201 5.24 -21.30 -6.67
C ILE A 201 3.86 -21.72 -6.20
N LYS A 202 3.04 -20.73 -5.84
CA LYS A 202 1.59 -20.93 -5.72
C LYS A 202 0.96 -20.78 -7.11
N LYS A 203 0.54 -21.89 -7.72
CA LYS A 203 0.05 -21.94 -9.12
C LYS A 203 -1.29 -21.25 -9.34
N GLN A 204 -2.19 -21.28 -8.36
CA GLN A 204 -3.49 -20.62 -8.46
C GLN A 204 -3.38 -19.16 -8.02
N VAL A 205 -3.50 -18.27 -9.00
CA VAL A 205 -3.50 -16.82 -8.80
C VAL A 205 -4.72 -16.22 -9.46
N GLU A 206 -5.38 -15.34 -8.72
CA GLU A 206 -6.52 -14.62 -9.21
C GLU A 206 -6.06 -13.44 -10.07
N THR A 207 -6.62 -13.33 -11.27
CA THR A 207 -6.27 -12.29 -12.24
C THR A 207 -7.40 -11.30 -12.47
N ILE A 208 -7.11 -10.13 -13.04
CA ILE A 208 -8.12 -9.15 -13.43
C ILE A 208 -7.65 -8.34 -14.64
N GLY A 209 -8.57 -7.82 -15.45
CA GLY A 209 -8.24 -6.92 -16.55
C GLY A 209 -7.93 -5.51 -16.04
N GLU A 210 -7.07 -4.78 -16.74
CA GLU A 210 -6.67 -3.43 -16.34
C GLU A 210 -7.83 -2.41 -16.46
N SER A 211 -8.78 -2.67 -17.36
CA SER A 211 -9.96 -1.84 -17.58
C SER A 211 -11.13 -2.22 -16.68
N ASP A 212 -11.03 -3.30 -15.90
CA ASP A 212 -12.10 -3.69 -14.96
C ASP A 212 -12.32 -2.61 -13.89
N SER A 213 -13.54 -2.54 -13.36
CA SER A 213 -13.84 -1.63 -12.25
C SER A 213 -13.21 -2.09 -10.95
N LEU A 214 -12.88 -1.16 -10.05
CA LEU A 214 -12.45 -1.51 -8.69
C LEU A 214 -13.54 -2.27 -7.92
N ALA A 215 -14.82 -2.00 -8.20
CA ALA A 215 -15.90 -2.77 -7.61
C ALA A 215 -15.83 -4.26 -8.00
N ASN A 216 -15.53 -4.56 -9.27
CA ASN A 216 -15.30 -5.94 -9.72
C ASN A 216 -14.06 -6.55 -9.06
N ALA A 217 -12.98 -5.77 -8.93
CA ALA A 217 -11.77 -6.19 -8.22
C ALA A 217 -12.06 -6.59 -6.77
N VAL A 218 -12.84 -5.78 -6.05
CA VAL A 218 -13.22 -6.10 -4.67
C VAL A 218 -14.08 -7.34 -4.59
N LYS A 219 -15.11 -7.49 -5.45
CA LYS A 219 -15.93 -8.71 -5.49
C LYS A 219 -15.06 -9.95 -5.68
N LYS A 220 -14.17 -9.92 -6.66
CA LYS A 220 -13.25 -11.04 -6.92
C LYS A 220 -12.31 -11.33 -5.74
N MET A 221 -11.82 -10.29 -5.05
CA MET A 221 -11.02 -10.46 -3.83
C MET A 221 -11.80 -11.12 -2.70
N LEU A 222 -13.06 -10.71 -2.48
CA LEU A 222 -13.93 -11.26 -1.45
C LEU A 222 -14.31 -12.72 -1.77
N ASP A 223 -14.75 -12.99 -3.00
CA ASP A 223 -15.19 -14.32 -3.45
C ASP A 223 -14.05 -15.35 -3.36
N ALA A 224 -12.85 -14.99 -3.86
CA ALA A 224 -11.69 -15.86 -3.83
C ALA A 224 -10.94 -15.82 -2.49
N ARG A 225 -11.37 -14.99 -1.52
CA ARG A 225 -10.71 -14.74 -0.23
C ARG A 225 -9.22 -14.39 -0.38
N VAL A 226 -8.90 -13.55 -1.36
CA VAL A 226 -7.55 -13.06 -1.63
C VAL A 226 -7.44 -11.56 -1.38
N SER A 227 -6.23 -11.09 -1.09
CA SER A 227 -5.95 -9.66 -0.82
C SER A 227 -5.25 -8.95 -1.97
N ALA A 228 -5.02 -9.65 -3.08
CA ALA A 228 -4.36 -9.12 -4.26
C ALA A 228 -4.81 -9.88 -5.51
N LEU A 229 -4.89 -9.16 -6.62
CA LEU A 229 -5.16 -9.68 -7.96
C LEU A 229 -4.02 -9.29 -8.89
N ILE A 230 -3.58 -10.21 -9.74
CA ILE A 230 -2.60 -9.92 -10.78
C ILE A 230 -3.34 -9.30 -11.97
N VAL A 231 -2.94 -8.11 -12.39
CA VAL A 231 -3.51 -7.48 -13.57
C VAL A 231 -2.87 -8.11 -14.80
N SER A 232 -3.71 -8.64 -15.69
CA SER A 232 -3.25 -9.44 -16.83
C SER A 232 -3.97 -9.09 -18.12
N GLU A 233 -3.23 -9.15 -19.23
CA GLU A 233 -3.76 -9.00 -20.58
C GLU A 233 -3.25 -10.17 -21.44
N GLY A 234 -4.15 -10.97 -22.02
CA GLY A 234 -3.75 -12.14 -22.82
C GLY A 234 -2.94 -13.21 -22.05
N GLY A 235 -3.04 -13.25 -20.71
CA GLY A 235 -2.25 -14.13 -19.84
C GLY A 235 -0.86 -13.59 -19.47
N PHE A 236 -0.48 -12.41 -19.98
CA PHE A 236 0.76 -11.73 -19.62
C PHE A 236 0.52 -10.80 -18.42
N PRO A 237 1.43 -10.76 -17.44
CA PRO A 237 1.31 -9.88 -16.29
C PRO A 237 1.62 -8.43 -16.67
N ARG A 238 0.75 -7.50 -16.26
CA ARG A 238 0.89 -6.05 -16.49
C ARG A 238 1.12 -5.31 -15.18
N GLY A 239 0.35 -5.67 -14.16
CA GLY A 239 0.32 -4.99 -12.87
C GLY A 239 -0.11 -5.91 -11.73
N ILE A 240 -0.21 -5.34 -10.53
CA ILE A 240 -0.84 -5.97 -9.38
C ILE A 240 -1.68 -4.93 -8.66
N VAL A 241 -2.89 -5.31 -8.22
CA VAL A 241 -3.75 -4.48 -7.38
C VAL A 241 -4.01 -5.23 -6.08
N THR A 242 -3.83 -4.55 -4.95
CA THR A 242 -4.03 -5.11 -3.62
C THR A 242 -5.18 -4.41 -2.89
N ALA A 243 -5.71 -5.06 -1.86
CA ALA A 243 -6.68 -4.45 -0.96
C ALA A 243 -6.17 -3.11 -0.40
N LYS A 244 -4.86 -3.00 -0.11
CA LYS A 244 -4.26 -1.74 0.36
C LYS A 244 -4.41 -0.62 -0.66
N ASP A 245 -4.18 -0.91 -1.94
CA ASP A 245 -4.26 0.08 -3.01
C ASP A 245 -5.72 0.55 -3.18
N ILE A 246 -6.68 -0.38 -3.08
CA ILE A 246 -8.12 -0.08 -3.13
C ILE A 246 -8.55 0.77 -1.92
N LEU A 247 -8.18 0.39 -0.70
CA LEU A 247 -8.47 1.18 0.51
C LEU A 247 -7.87 2.59 0.41
N HIS A 248 -6.63 2.70 -0.08
CA HIS A 248 -5.99 3.99 -0.33
C HIS A 248 -6.72 4.81 -1.39
N SER A 249 -7.24 4.16 -2.44
CA SER A 249 -8.06 4.82 -3.45
C SER A 249 -9.37 5.35 -2.88
N ALA A 250 -9.95 4.71 -1.86
CA ALA A 250 -11.17 5.18 -1.20
C ALA A 250 -10.91 6.41 -0.32
N LEU A 251 -9.72 6.54 0.29
CA LEU A 251 -9.26 7.76 0.98
C LEU A 251 -8.94 8.92 0.03
N ALA A 252 -8.74 8.60 -1.25
CA ALA A 252 -8.54 9.58 -2.29
C ALA A 252 -9.89 9.91 -2.94
N GLU A 253 -10.77 10.62 -2.22
CA GLU A 253 -11.78 11.44 -2.89
C GLU A 253 -11.06 12.37 -3.86
N ASP A 254 -11.38 12.30 -5.17
CA ASP A 254 -10.94 13.22 -6.23
C ASP A 254 -9.67 14.04 -5.90
N LYS A 255 -8.54 13.38 -5.59
CA LYS A 255 -7.32 14.11 -5.22
C LYS A 255 -6.67 14.61 -6.50
N PRO A 256 -6.65 15.94 -6.74
CA PRO A 256 -5.88 16.49 -7.85
C PRO A 256 -4.40 16.34 -7.48
N ALA A 257 -3.63 15.63 -8.31
CA ALA A 257 -2.18 15.39 -8.24
C ALA A 257 -1.55 15.06 -6.85
N SER A 258 -0.68 14.06 -6.85
CA SER A 258 0.04 13.65 -5.64
C SER A 258 1.04 14.73 -5.19
N VAL A 259 0.80 15.37 -4.04
CA VAL A 259 1.73 16.33 -3.43
C VAL A 259 2.70 15.61 -2.51
N PHE A 260 4.00 15.69 -2.81
CA PHE A 260 5.08 15.13 -2.01
C PHE A 260 5.86 16.23 -1.32
N VAL A 261 6.22 16.03 -0.04
CA VAL A 261 7.03 16.97 0.72
C VAL A 261 8.20 16.20 1.33
N SER A 262 9.42 16.71 1.15
CA SER A 262 10.66 16.10 1.64
C SER A 262 11.60 17.16 2.22
N GLY A 263 12.53 16.74 3.08
CA GLY A 263 13.59 17.61 3.60
C GLY A 263 13.20 18.54 4.77
N LEU A 264 11.97 18.44 5.29
CA LEU A 264 11.58 19.15 6.52
C LEU A 264 12.45 18.72 7.73
N PRO A 265 12.99 19.67 8.52
CA PRO A 265 13.62 19.36 9.79
C PRO A 265 12.68 18.64 10.77
N TYR A 266 13.24 17.81 11.66
CA TYR A 266 12.46 16.96 12.57
C TYR A 266 11.42 17.72 13.43
N GLY A 267 11.68 18.97 13.80
CA GLY A 267 10.76 19.81 14.58
C GLY A 267 9.64 20.50 13.80
N GLN A 268 9.54 20.30 12.48
CA GLN A 268 8.58 20.98 11.60
C GLN A 268 7.69 20.02 10.82
N ARG A 269 7.61 18.75 11.25
CA ARG A 269 6.78 17.73 10.57
C ARG A 269 5.30 18.08 10.54
N ASP A 270 4.80 18.85 11.52
CA ASP A 270 3.42 19.31 11.54
C ASP A 270 3.08 20.24 10.37
N MET A 271 4.09 20.91 9.79
CA MET A 271 3.95 21.77 8.61
C MET A 271 3.77 20.97 7.31
N GLN A 272 4.05 19.66 7.31
CA GLN A 272 3.91 18.81 6.13
C GLN A 272 2.48 18.84 5.57
N SER A 273 1.48 18.81 6.46
CA SER A 273 0.07 18.84 6.09
C SER A 273 -0.32 20.20 5.47
N GLU A 274 0.26 21.29 5.97
CA GLU A 274 0.02 22.64 5.44
C GLU A 274 0.66 22.84 4.07
N ILE A 275 1.91 22.42 3.88
CA ILE A 275 2.61 22.50 2.59
C ILE A 275 1.88 21.65 1.54
N ALA A 276 1.45 20.45 1.93
CA ALA A 276 0.66 19.57 1.07
C ALA A 276 -0.67 20.23 0.65
N ARG A 277 -1.35 20.90 1.58
CA ARG A 277 -2.60 21.63 1.34
C ARG A 277 -2.40 22.80 0.37
N GLU A 278 -1.36 23.61 0.54
CA GLU A 278 -1.06 24.71 -0.38
C GLU A 278 -0.67 24.21 -1.79
N GLY A 279 0.09 23.12 -1.88
CA GLY A 279 0.36 22.44 -3.13
C GLY A 279 -0.92 21.96 -3.84
N ALA A 280 -1.85 21.34 -3.09
CA ALA A 280 -3.12 20.88 -3.62
C ALA A 280 -3.98 22.04 -4.16
N LYS A 281 -3.97 23.21 -3.48
CA LYS A 281 -4.63 24.42 -3.98
C LYS A 281 -4.04 24.91 -5.32
N LEU A 282 -2.72 24.86 -5.50
CA LEU A 282 -2.09 25.19 -6.78
C LEU A 282 -2.59 24.25 -7.89
N ILE A 283 -2.57 22.94 -7.65
CA ILE A 283 -3.01 21.94 -8.63
C ILE A 283 -4.49 22.17 -8.99
N SER A 284 -5.33 22.44 -7.99
CA SER A 284 -6.75 22.76 -8.20
C SER A 284 -6.94 24.01 -9.08
N ARG A 285 -6.16 25.09 -8.83
CA ARG A 285 -6.19 26.33 -9.64
C ARG A 285 -5.76 26.13 -11.09
N LEU A 286 -4.77 25.27 -11.34
CA LEU A 286 -4.32 24.95 -12.70
C LEU A 286 -5.40 24.20 -13.50
N GLY A 287 -6.33 23.53 -12.83
CA GLY A 287 -7.48 22.85 -13.42
C GLY A 287 -7.13 21.57 -14.20
N LYS A 288 -8.16 20.79 -14.54
CA LYS A 288 -8.02 19.48 -15.23
C LYS A 288 -7.30 19.55 -16.58
N SER A 289 -7.29 20.72 -17.24
CA SER A 289 -6.63 20.92 -18.54
C SER A 289 -5.10 20.77 -18.50
N SER A 290 -4.52 20.89 -17.30
CA SER A 290 -3.07 20.94 -17.10
C SER A 290 -2.44 19.55 -16.92
N ASP A 291 -3.27 18.51 -16.74
CA ASP A 291 -2.86 17.10 -16.64
C ASP A 291 -1.74 16.87 -15.61
N VAL A 292 -1.77 17.63 -14.52
CA VAL A 292 -0.78 17.53 -13.45
C VAL A 292 -1.06 16.24 -12.67
N HIS A 293 -0.03 15.42 -12.50
CA HIS A 293 -0.11 14.16 -11.78
C HIS A 293 0.72 14.15 -10.48
N SER A 294 1.74 15.01 -10.38
CA SER A 294 2.50 15.18 -9.13
C SER A 294 3.06 16.59 -8.92
N LEU A 295 3.22 16.95 -7.65
CA LEU A 295 3.92 18.15 -7.20
C LEU A 295 4.83 17.77 -6.03
N ALA A 296 6.14 17.85 -6.21
CA ALA A 296 7.11 17.50 -5.17
C ALA A 296 7.80 18.76 -4.63
N PHE A 297 7.90 18.88 -3.31
CA PHE A 297 8.68 19.89 -2.59
C PHE A 297 9.87 19.22 -1.91
N HIS A 298 11.03 19.86 -2.03
CA HIS A 298 12.24 19.54 -1.27
C HIS A 298 12.70 20.78 -0.52
N ILE A 299 12.70 20.68 0.80
CA ILE A 299 12.97 21.80 1.70
C ILE A 299 14.34 21.56 2.34
N LYS A 300 15.15 22.61 2.46
CA LYS A 300 16.40 22.60 3.21
C LYS A 300 16.43 23.78 4.17
N SER A 301 16.87 23.53 5.40
CA SER A 301 17.23 24.60 6.33
C SER A 301 18.65 25.05 6.01
N GLU A 302 18.84 26.32 5.65
CA GLU A 302 20.15 26.93 5.42
C GLU A 302 20.29 28.14 6.36
N GLY A 303 21.15 28.01 7.38
CA GLY A 303 21.31 29.04 8.41
C GLY A 303 19.99 29.33 9.15
N SER A 304 19.57 30.60 9.15
CA SER A 304 18.30 31.05 9.74
C SER A 304 17.11 31.02 8.77
N GLY A 305 17.27 30.46 7.56
CA GLY A 305 16.20 30.43 6.55
C GLY A 305 15.96 29.06 5.92
N PHE A 306 15.06 29.07 4.93
CA PHE A 306 14.59 27.90 4.20
C PHE A 306 14.83 28.09 2.70
N ASN A 307 15.35 27.05 2.04
CA ASN A 307 15.33 26.91 0.60
C ASN A 307 14.30 25.84 0.23
N ILE A 308 13.37 26.18 -0.65
CA ILE A 308 12.39 25.24 -1.20
C ILE A 308 12.67 25.07 -2.68
N ARG A 309 12.83 23.82 -3.12
CA ARG A 309 12.80 23.42 -4.52
C ARG A 309 11.51 22.68 -4.76
N ALA A 310 10.80 23.01 -5.84
CA ALA A 310 9.60 22.31 -6.21
C ALA A 310 9.61 21.87 -7.67
N ARG A 311 9.00 20.72 -7.91
CA ARG A 311 8.82 20.13 -9.23
C ARG A 311 7.34 19.80 -9.43
N LEU A 312 6.74 20.41 -10.43
CA LEU A 312 5.37 20.15 -10.87
C LEU A 312 5.44 19.30 -12.13
N ASP A 313 4.95 18.06 -12.08
CA ASP A 313 4.91 17.16 -13.23
C ASP A 313 3.46 16.98 -13.71
N GLY A 314 3.26 17.30 -14.98
CA GLY A 314 2.06 16.98 -15.76
C GLY A 314 2.45 16.68 -17.20
N ARG A 315 1.76 17.27 -18.19
CA ARG A 315 2.18 17.18 -19.60
C ARG A 315 3.62 17.64 -19.85
N LYS A 316 4.08 18.56 -19.02
CA LYS A 316 5.47 19.02 -18.94
C LYS A 316 5.86 19.13 -17.48
N SER A 317 7.16 19.06 -17.25
CA SER A 317 7.75 19.26 -15.93
C SER A 317 8.20 20.71 -15.77
N TYR A 318 7.78 21.33 -14.67
CA TYR A 318 8.20 22.67 -14.27
C TYR A 318 9.00 22.57 -12.97
N ASN A 319 10.11 23.29 -12.89
CA ASN A 319 10.95 23.35 -11.69
C ASN A 319 11.05 24.80 -11.24
N ALA A 320 10.87 25.04 -9.94
CA ALA A 320 10.99 26.35 -9.32
C ALA A 320 11.79 26.22 -8.02
N SER A 321 12.40 27.31 -7.58
CA SER A 321 13.07 27.34 -6.28
C SER A 321 13.05 28.74 -5.68
N ALA A 322 12.81 28.84 -4.38
CA ALA A 322 12.88 30.09 -3.65
C ALA A 322 13.51 29.89 -2.27
N SER A 323 14.13 30.96 -1.78
CA SER A 323 14.64 31.04 -0.41
C SER A 323 13.98 32.20 0.35
N ASP A 324 13.79 32.02 1.65
CA ASP A 324 13.36 33.06 2.57
C ASP A 324 13.68 32.70 4.03
N PHE A 325 13.72 33.68 4.94
CA PHE A 325 13.84 33.42 6.38
C PHE A 325 12.59 32.73 6.95
N ARG A 326 11.44 32.85 6.28
CA ARG A 326 10.18 32.22 6.69
C ARG A 326 9.72 31.17 5.68
N LEU A 327 9.40 29.97 6.17
CA LEU A 327 9.00 28.85 5.33
C LEU A 327 7.75 29.16 4.50
N GLU A 328 6.74 29.81 5.10
CA GLU A 328 5.50 30.18 4.38
C GLU A 328 5.77 31.13 3.21
N VAL A 329 6.71 32.07 3.39
CA VAL A 329 7.07 33.06 2.36
C VAL A 329 7.84 32.39 1.22
N ALA A 330 8.80 31.51 1.54
CA ALA A 330 9.50 30.72 0.53
C ALA A 330 8.54 29.82 -0.26
N LEU A 331 7.56 29.22 0.42
CA LEU A 331 6.53 28.37 -0.20
C LEU A 331 5.65 29.18 -1.16
N GLY A 332 5.17 30.34 -0.74
CA GLY A 332 4.36 31.23 -1.59
C GLY A 332 5.09 31.62 -2.87
N LYS A 333 6.37 32.03 -2.77
CA LYS A 333 7.21 32.39 -3.93
C LYS A 333 7.33 31.23 -4.94
N VAL A 334 7.63 30.02 -4.46
CA VAL A 334 7.75 28.82 -5.31
C VAL A 334 6.44 28.47 -6.00
N LEU A 335 5.32 28.53 -5.28
CA LEU A 335 4.00 28.20 -5.83
C LEU A 335 3.59 29.18 -6.92
N ASP A 336 3.82 30.48 -6.71
CA ASP A 336 3.52 31.52 -7.68
C ASP A 336 4.36 31.38 -8.96
N GLU A 337 5.63 30.98 -8.81
CA GLU A 337 6.52 30.73 -9.93
C GLU A 337 6.05 29.53 -10.77
N LEU A 338 5.75 28.40 -10.13
CA LEU A 338 5.19 27.22 -10.80
C LEU A 338 3.87 27.53 -11.53
N HIS A 339 2.99 28.31 -10.89
CA HIS A 339 1.73 28.74 -11.50
C HIS A 339 1.96 29.56 -12.78
N LYS A 340 2.84 30.56 -12.73
CA LYS A 340 3.18 31.41 -13.88
C LYS A 340 3.78 30.60 -15.02
N MET A 341 4.66 29.64 -14.72
CA MET A 341 5.27 28.76 -15.73
C MET A 341 4.21 27.90 -16.43
N ALA A 342 3.31 27.27 -15.67
CA ALA A 342 2.25 26.42 -16.21
C ALA A 342 1.21 27.20 -17.05
N GLU A 343 0.80 28.39 -16.61
CA GLU A 343 -0.20 29.21 -17.33
C GLU A 343 0.35 29.85 -18.63
N ARG A 344 1.64 30.23 -18.67
CA ARG A 344 2.28 30.73 -19.90
C ARG A 344 2.26 29.68 -21.01
N ASP A 345 2.53 28.43 -20.67
CA ASP A 345 2.54 27.32 -21.63
C ASP A 345 1.14 27.02 -22.17
N LYS A 346 0.13 27.07 -21.31
CA LYS A 346 -1.29 26.91 -21.68
C LYS A 346 -1.74 27.98 -22.69
N SER A 347 -1.31 29.22 -22.49
CA SER A 347 -1.62 30.36 -23.39
C SER A 347 -0.96 30.22 -24.77
N SER A 348 0.27 29.68 -24.83
CA SER A 348 1.00 29.47 -26.11
C SER A 348 0.33 28.43 -27.03
N ILE A 349 -0.35 27.44 -26.44
CA ILE A 349 -1.01 26.34 -27.16
C ILE A 349 -2.35 26.80 -27.75
N ILE A 350 -3.08 27.65 -27.03
CA ILE A 350 -4.34 28.24 -27.53
C ILE A 350 -4.05 29.19 -28.70
N GLY A 351 -2.96 29.96 -28.65
CA GLY A 351 -2.52 30.82 -29.76
C GLY A 351 -2.14 30.04 -31.02
N LYS A 352 -1.43 28.90 -30.89
CA LYS A 352 -1.07 28.04 -32.05
C LYS A 352 -2.26 27.35 -32.71
N ARG A 353 -3.34 27.06 -31.96
CA ARG A 353 -4.58 26.50 -32.53
C ARG A 353 -5.39 27.53 -33.31
N LYS A 354 -5.39 28.80 -32.90
CA LYS A 354 -6.06 29.88 -33.67
C LYS A 354 -5.30 30.24 -34.94
N GLY A 355 -3.96 30.27 -34.93
CA GLY A 355 -3.16 30.62 -36.12
C GLY A 355 -3.13 29.57 -37.25
N ARG A 356 -3.55 28.32 -36.98
CA ARG A 356 -3.65 27.26 -38.00
C ARG A 356 -5.02 27.17 -38.66
N GLY A 357 -6.04 27.86 -38.12
CA GLY A 357 -7.40 27.88 -38.66
C GLY A 357 -7.67 28.98 -39.67
N SER A 358 -6.72 29.88 -39.94
CA SER A 358 -6.89 31.06 -40.82
C SER A 358 -5.95 31.06 -42.03
N ALA A 359 -5.37 29.92 -42.40
CA ALA A 359 -4.44 29.80 -43.54
C ALA A 359 -4.89 28.74 -44.56
N GLY A 360 -6.21 28.46 -44.61
CA GLY A 360 -6.80 27.45 -45.49
C GLY A 360 -8.07 27.90 -46.20
N GLU A 361 -8.32 29.20 -46.27
CA GLU A 361 -9.38 29.80 -47.09
C GLU A 361 -8.80 31.09 -47.71
N GLU A 362 -8.10 30.94 -48.82
CA GLU A 362 -8.05 31.91 -49.94
C GLU A 362 -7.45 31.24 -51.18
#